data_AF-A0A916M625-F1
#
_entry.id   AF-A0A916M625-F1
#
_cell.length_a   1.000
_cell.length_b   1.000
_cell.length_c   1.000
_cell.angle_alpha   90.00
_cell.angle_beta   90.00
_cell.angle_gamma   90.00
#
_symmetry.space_group_name_H-M   'P 1'
#
loop_
_entity.id
_entity.type
_entity.pdbx_description
1 polymer ?
#
loop_
_entity_poly.entity_id
_entity_poly.type
_entity_poly.pdbx_seq_one_letter_code
_entity_poly.pdbx_strand_id
1 'polypeptide(L)'
;MQKNTQCVHSGSRIDPATGGLNTPVYPSSAFRYLDMAENVYPRYYNTPNQKTVVEKLCDLEGAEGGILFSSGMAAISAMMLAFLNSGDHAVIQKDIYGGTHHFVSADFKRFGIEFTFTGN
;
A
#
# COMPACT_ATOMS: atom_id res chain seq x y z
N MET A 1 -17.16 7.53 -14.33
CA MET A 1 -17.54 8.47 -13.24
C MET A 1 -16.54 9.62 -13.26
N GLN A 2 -16.94 10.87 -12.97
CA GLN A 2 -15.99 11.99 -12.93
C GLN A 2 -15.06 11.87 -11.71
N LYS A 3 -13.83 12.39 -11.78
CA LYS A 3 -12.81 12.26 -10.71
C LYS A 3 -13.30 12.80 -9.36
N ASN A 4 -13.99 13.95 -9.36
CA ASN A 4 -14.57 14.51 -8.14
C ASN A 4 -15.62 13.58 -7.50
N THR A 5 -16.40 12.87 -8.31
CA THR A 5 -17.36 11.88 -7.83
C THR A 5 -16.65 10.63 -7.31
N GLN A 6 -15.54 10.19 -7.93
CA GLN A 6 -14.69 9.10 -7.42
C GLN A 6 -14.13 9.43 -6.04
N CYS A 7 -13.63 10.66 -5.83
CA CYS A 7 -13.11 11.08 -4.53
C CYS A 7 -14.13 10.86 -3.40
N VAL A 8 -15.41 11.13 -3.65
CA VAL A 8 -16.49 10.96 -2.66
C VAL A 8 -16.93 9.50 -2.55
N HIS A 9 -17.24 8.85 -3.68
CA HIS A 9 -18.04 7.62 -3.66
C HIS A 9 -17.24 6.33 -3.82
N SER A 10 -16.07 6.35 -4.46
CA SER A 10 -15.31 5.12 -4.71
C SER A 10 -14.85 4.46 -3.39
N GLY A 11 -14.87 3.12 -3.33
CA GLY A 11 -14.47 2.32 -2.17
C GLY A 11 -15.39 2.40 -0.95
N SER A 12 -16.34 3.33 -0.92
CA SER A 12 -17.29 3.51 0.20
C SER A 12 -18.21 2.30 0.31
N ARG A 13 -18.36 1.77 1.53
CA ARG A 13 -19.23 0.64 1.85
C ARG A 13 -20.37 1.06 2.76
N ILE A 14 -21.56 0.54 2.46
CA ILE A 14 -22.74 0.61 3.33
C ILE A 14 -22.64 -0.53 4.34
N ASP A 15 -22.90 -0.25 5.60
CA ASP A 15 -22.96 -1.28 6.64
C ASP A 15 -24.26 -2.09 6.52
N PRO A 16 -24.22 -3.38 6.17
CA PRO A 16 -25.43 -4.20 6.05
C PRO A 16 -26.12 -4.45 7.39
N ALA A 17 -25.42 -4.33 8.53
CA ALA A 17 -26.01 -4.58 9.84
C ALA A 17 -26.86 -3.42 10.34
N THR A 18 -26.45 -2.18 10.07
CA THR A 18 -27.11 -0.97 10.61
C THR A 18 -27.72 -0.06 9.53
N GLY A 19 -27.38 -0.27 8.26
CA GLY A 19 -27.73 0.66 7.18
C GLY A 19 -26.90 1.96 7.20
N GLY A 20 -25.82 2.01 7.97
CA GLY A 20 -24.93 3.17 8.03
C GLY A 20 -24.34 3.52 6.65
N LEU A 21 -24.46 4.79 6.26
CA LEU A 21 -23.95 5.31 4.99
C LEU A 21 -22.43 5.51 4.99
N ASN A 22 -21.87 5.86 6.14
CA ASN A 22 -20.42 5.97 6.32
C ASN A 22 -19.83 4.59 6.56
N THR A 23 -18.67 4.33 5.96
CA THR A 23 -17.96 3.07 6.17
C THR A 23 -17.54 2.95 7.64
N PRO A 24 -17.97 1.88 8.36
CA PRO A 24 -17.60 1.71 9.76
C PRO A 24 -16.10 1.51 9.93
N VAL A 25 -15.59 1.89 11.10
CA VAL A 25 -14.24 1.56 11.53
C VAL A 25 -14.27 0.21 12.23
N TYR A 26 -13.50 -0.75 11.73
CA TYR A 26 -13.34 -2.10 12.30
C TYR A 26 -11.95 -2.19 12.97
N PRO A 27 -11.83 -1.81 14.26
CA PRO A 27 -10.55 -1.79 14.97
C PRO A 27 -10.10 -3.18 15.45
N SER A 28 -10.84 -4.24 15.13
CA SER A 28 -10.53 -5.58 15.60
C SER A 28 -9.21 -6.09 15.02
N SER A 29 -8.39 -6.70 15.87
CA SER A 29 -7.14 -7.35 15.47
C SER A 29 -7.33 -8.79 14.97
N ALA A 30 -8.49 -9.39 15.23
CA ALA A 30 -8.82 -10.76 14.85
C ALA A 30 -10.30 -10.88 14.44
N PHE A 31 -10.56 -11.82 13.53
CA PHE A 31 -11.89 -12.11 13.00
C PHE A 31 -12.16 -13.62 13.10
N ARG A 32 -13.43 -14.01 13.12
CA ARG A 32 -13.80 -15.43 13.03
C ARG A 32 -13.30 -15.99 11.69
N TYR A 33 -12.65 -17.14 11.73
CA TYR A 33 -12.01 -17.75 10.57
C TYR A 33 -12.46 -19.20 10.32
N LEU A 34 -12.92 -19.91 11.34
CA LEU A 34 -13.48 -21.25 11.19
C LEU A 34 -14.70 -21.20 10.27
N ASP A 35 -14.72 -22.09 9.29
CA ASP A 35 -15.76 -22.23 8.26
C ASP A 35 -15.99 -20.98 7.38
N MET A 36 -14.97 -20.12 7.28
CA MET A 36 -14.99 -18.94 6.41
C MET A 36 -14.20 -19.18 5.11
N ALA A 37 -14.66 -18.59 4.01
CA ALA A 37 -13.98 -18.68 2.71
C ALA A 37 -12.65 -17.91 2.66
N GLU A 38 -12.52 -16.86 3.48
CA GLU A 38 -11.31 -16.02 3.56
C GLU A 38 -10.90 -15.80 5.02
N ASN A 39 -9.61 -15.97 5.31
CA ASN A 39 -9.03 -15.64 6.61
C ASN A 39 -8.73 -14.13 6.66
N VAL A 40 -9.62 -13.36 7.28
CA VAL A 40 -9.43 -11.91 7.45
C VAL A 40 -8.46 -11.65 8.60
N TYR A 41 -7.35 -10.98 8.31
CA TYR A 41 -6.34 -10.63 9.29
C TYR A 41 -5.60 -9.34 8.90
N PRO A 42 -5.43 -8.35 9.80
CA PRO A 42 -4.82 -7.06 9.44
C PRO A 42 -3.46 -7.14 8.72
N ARG A 43 -2.64 -8.15 9.02
CA ARG A 43 -1.33 -8.35 8.37
C ARG A 43 -1.40 -8.95 6.96
N TYR A 44 -2.57 -9.43 6.54
CA TYR A 44 -2.82 -9.89 5.17
C TYR A 44 -3.41 -8.79 4.28
N TYR A 45 -3.46 -7.55 4.78
CA TYR A 45 -3.95 -6.39 4.03
C TYR A 45 -5.40 -6.52 3.53
N ASN A 46 -6.19 -7.38 4.18
CA ASN A 46 -7.51 -7.77 3.71
C ASN A 46 -8.65 -7.41 4.67
N THR A 47 -8.42 -6.53 5.65
CA THR A 47 -9.51 -6.03 6.51
C THR A 47 -10.45 -5.10 5.75
N PRO A 48 -11.71 -4.94 6.19
CA PRO A 48 -12.67 -4.07 5.51
C PRO A 48 -12.17 -2.64 5.31
N ASN A 49 -11.52 -2.04 6.32
CA ASN A 49 -11.00 -0.68 6.21
C ASN A 49 -9.81 -0.59 5.23
N GLN A 50 -8.91 -1.57 5.22
CA GLN A 50 -7.79 -1.62 4.25
C GLN A 50 -8.33 -1.74 2.82
N LYS A 51 -9.26 -2.68 2.58
CA LYS A 51 -9.87 -2.90 1.25
C LYS A 51 -10.54 -1.62 0.74
N THR A 52 -11.34 -0.94 1.56
CA THR A 52 -12.01 0.33 1.18
C THR A 52 -11.02 1.43 0.78
N VAL A 53 -9.94 1.62 1.53
CA VAL A 53 -8.95 2.66 1.20
C VAL A 53 -8.21 2.31 -0.09
N VAL A 54 -7.80 1.05 -0.25
CA VAL A 54 -7.10 0.58 -1.46
C VAL A 54 -7.99 0.71 -2.69
N GLU A 55 -9.23 0.24 -2.65
CA GLU A 55 -10.17 0.35 -3.78
C GLU A 55 -10.35 1.80 -4.23
N LYS A 56 -10.50 2.73 -3.27
CA LYS A 56 -10.60 4.17 -3.60
C LYS A 56 -9.33 4.69 -4.28
N LEU A 57 -8.15 4.34 -3.77
CA LEU A 57 -6.88 4.77 -4.37
C LEU A 57 -6.69 4.17 -5.77
N CYS A 58 -7.01 2.89 -5.95
CA CYS A 58 -6.94 2.20 -7.23
C CYS A 58 -7.85 2.86 -8.28
N ASP A 59 -9.09 3.20 -7.94
CA ASP A 59 -10.01 3.90 -8.84
C ASP A 59 -9.52 5.31 -9.22
N LEU A 60 -8.84 6.01 -8.31
CA LEU A 60 -8.34 7.37 -8.53
C LEU A 60 -7.06 7.42 -9.37
N GLU A 61 -6.22 6.39 -9.26
CA GLU A 61 -4.96 6.25 -10.01
C GLU A 61 -5.10 5.40 -11.28
N GLY A 62 -6.24 4.71 -11.46
CA GLY A 62 -6.44 3.76 -12.56
C GLY A 62 -5.64 2.47 -12.41
N ALA A 63 -5.37 2.04 -11.17
CA ALA A 63 -4.59 0.84 -10.87
C ALA A 63 -5.50 -0.40 -10.69
N GLU A 64 -4.96 -1.57 -10.98
CA GLU A 64 -5.68 -2.86 -10.86
C GLU A 64 -5.75 -3.37 -9.40
N GLY A 65 -4.84 -2.90 -8.55
CA GLY A 65 -4.75 -3.30 -7.15
C GLY A 65 -3.75 -2.46 -6.37
N GLY A 66 -3.71 -2.64 -5.05
CA GLY A 66 -2.84 -1.89 -4.17
C GLY A 66 -2.72 -2.49 -2.77
N ILE A 67 -1.75 -1.99 -2.00
CA ILE A 67 -1.48 -2.42 -0.63
C ILE A 67 -1.33 -1.17 0.24
N LEU A 68 -2.03 -1.16 1.39
CA LEU A 68 -1.97 -0.04 2.34
C LEU A 68 -0.85 -0.24 3.36
N PHE A 69 0.08 0.71 3.44
CA PHE A 69 1.21 0.71 4.37
C PHE A 69 1.06 1.75 5.49
N SER A 70 1.82 1.56 6.56
CA SER A 70 1.83 2.46 7.73
C SER A 70 2.48 3.82 7.46
N SER A 71 3.29 3.93 6.40
CA SER A 71 3.93 5.18 5.98
C SER A 71 4.36 5.12 4.52
N GLY A 72 4.69 6.27 3.92
CA GLY A 72 5.28 6.34 2.59
C GLY A 72 6.62 5.60 2.50
N MET A 73 7.48 5.70 3.52
CA MET A 73 8.75 4.96 3.56
C MET A 73 8.54 3.44 3.64
N ALA A 74 7.51 2.97 4.36
CA ALA A 74 7.17 1.55 4.38
C ALA A 74 6.69 1.06 3.01
N ALA A 75 5.93 1.87 2.25
CA ALA A 75 5.54 1.53 0.89
C ALA A 75 6.76 1.47 -0.06
N ILE A 76 7.64 2.47 0.00
CA ILE A 76 8.83 2.55 -0.85
C ILE A 76 9.80 1.41 -0.57
N SER A 77 10.12 1.17 0.71
CA SER A 77 11.06 0.11 1.08
C SER A 77 10.49 -1.28 0.84
N ALA A 78 9.20 -1.51 1.12
CA ALA A 78 8.56 -2.79 0.81
C ALA A 78 8.55 -3.07 -0.69
N MET A 79 8.27 -2.07 -1.53
CA MET A 79 8.34 -2.23 -2.99
C MET A 79 9.76 -2.57 -3.43
N MET A 80 10.76 -1.78 -3.03
CA MET A 80 12.16 -2.01 -3.44
C MET A 80 12.64 -3.39 -2.99
N LEU A 81 12.40 -3.77 -1.74
CA LEU A 81 12.87 -5.05 -1.18
C LEU A 81 12.03 -6.26 -1.61
N ALA A 82 10.82 -6.06 -2.15
CA ALA A 82 10.04 -7.15 -2.73
C ALA A 82 10.56 -7.57 -4.11
N PHE A 83 11.20 -6.65 -4.85
CA PHE A 83 11.65 -6.90 -6.22
C PHE A 83 13.17 -7.00 -6.37
N LEU A 84 13.94 -6.35 -5.50
CA LEU A 84 15.40 -6.35 -5.57
C LEU A 84 16.02 -7.37 -4.62
N ASN A 85 16.97 -8.14 -5.14
CA ASN A 85 17.77 -9.12 -4.43
C ASN A 85 19.26 -8.75 -4.46
N SER A 86 20.06 -9.45 -3.66
CA SER A 86 21.52 -9.31 -3.73
C SER A 86 22.03 -9.65 -5.13
N GLY A 87 22.86 -8.75 -5.69
CA GLY A 87 23.38 -8.81 -7.05
C GLY A 87 22.58 -7.99 -8.07
N ASP A 88 21.37 -7.52 -7.73
CA ASP A 88 20.58 -6.66 -8.61
C ASP A 88 21.10 -5.22 -8.62
N HIS A 89 20.68 -4.46 -9.65
CA HIS A 89 21.02 -3.06 -9.82
C HIS A 89 19.77 -2.19 -10.01
N ALA A 90 19.68 -1.07 -9.28
CA ALA A 90 18.60 -0.09 -9.41
C ALA A 90 19.09 1.26 -9.96
N VAL A 91 18.37 1.81 -10.94
CA VAL A 91 18.58 3.18 -11.43
C VAL A 91 17.53 4.09 -10.80
N ILE A 92 17.99 5.12 -10.09
CA ILE A 92 17.13 5.97 -9.25
C ILE A 92 17.44 7.43 -9.53
N GLN A 93 16.42 8.28 -9.63
CA GLN A 93 16.64 9.71 -9.77
C GLN A 93 17.35 10.28 -8.53
N LYS A 94 18.31 11.19 -8.74
CA LYS A 94 19.11 11.79 -7.68
C LYS A 94 18.27 12.73 -6.79
N ASP A 95 17.40 13.52 -7.41
CA ASP A 95 16.60 14.56 -6.75
C ASP A 95 15.26 14.00 -6.26
N ILE A 96 15.33 13.10 -5.28
CA ILE A 96 14.17 12.47 -4.64
C ILE A 96 14.07 12.82 -3.16
N TYR A 97 12.99 12.40 -2.51
CA TYR A 97 12.80 12.57 -1.07
C TYR A 97 14.03 12.06 -0.29
N GLY A 98 14.55 12.89 0.62
CA GLY A 98 15.79 12.62 1.34
C GLY A 98 15.79 11.32 2.14
N GLY A 99 14.64 10.90 2.69
CA GLY A 99 14.52 9.61 3.38
C GLY A 99 14.69 8.42 2.43
N THR A 100 14.20 8.51 1.20
CA THR A 100 14.40 7.48 0.17
C THR A 100 15.84 7.47 -0.30
N HIS A 101 16.42 8.64 -0.57
CA HIS A 101 17.84 8.74 -0.93
C HIS A 101 18.73 8.14 0.16
N HIS A 102 18.45 8.45 1.43
CA HIS A 102 19.19 7.91 2.56
C HIS A 102 19.06 6.38 2.64
N PHE A 103 17.84 5.84 2.59
CA PHE A 103 17.59 4.39 2.59
C PHE A 103 18.39 3.67 1.51
N VAL A 104 18.34 4.14 0.26
CA VAL A 104 19.14 3.56 -0.84
C VAL A 104 20.64 3.62 -0.51
N SER A 105 21.16 4.81 -0.21
CA SER A 105 22.60 5.00 -0.01
C SER A 105 23.17 4.26 1.21
N ALA A 106 22.36 4.07 2.26
CA ALA A 106 22.79 3.49 3.52
C ALA A 106 22.58 1.97 3.58
N ASP A 107 21.45 1.47 3.06
CA ASP A 107 21.04 0.08 3.26
C ASP A 107 21.33 -0.84 2.07
N PHE A 108 21.32 -0.33 0.83
CA PHE A 108 21.45 -1.20 -0.35
C PHE A 108 22.77 -1.96 -0.38
N LYS A 109 23.87 -1.29 0.01
CA LYS A 109 25.19 -1.93 0.13
C LYS A 109 25.17 -3.11 1.11
N ARG A 110 24.42 -3.00 2.22
CA ARG A 110 24.27 -4.09 3.19
C ARG A 110 23.48 -5.27 2.63
N PHE A 111 22.52 -5.01 1.75
CA PHE A 111 21.75 -6.02 1.05
C PHE A 111 22.43 -6.54 -0.23
N GLY A 112 23.61 -6.02 -0.57
CA GLY A 112 24.33 -6.35 -1.80
C GLY A 112 23.57 -5.94 -3.06
N ILE A 113 22.79 -4.85 -2.98
CA ILE A 113 22.07 -4.25 -4.11
C ILE A 113 22.92 -3.08 -4.60
N GLU A 114 23.24 -3.07 -5.88
CA GLU A 114 23.95 -1.97 -6.52
C GLU A 114 22.95 -0.87 -6.94
N PHE A 115 23.39 0.38 -6.99
CA PHE A 115 22.53 1.46 -7.47
C PHE A 115 23.30 2.57 -8.19
N THR A 116 22.61 3.24 -9.10
CA THR A 116 23.07 4.46 -9.76
C THR A 116 22.07 5.58 -9.52
N PHE A 117 22.53 6.73 -9.02
CA PHE A 117 21.73 7.95 -9.00
C PHE A 117 21.91 8.74 -10.30
N THR A 118 20.80 9.04 -10.99
CA THR A 118 20.80 9.81 -12.24
C THR A 118 20.35 11.25 -12.00
N GLY A 119 21.07 12.21 -12.58
CA GLY A 119 20.58 13.58 -12.69
C GLY A 119 19.54 13.72 -13.82
N ASN A 120 18.95 14.91 -13.91
CA ASN A 120 18.26 15.35 -15.12
C ASN A 120 19.26 15.68 -16.24
#